data_AF-A0A8C4XT16-F1
#
_entry.id   AF-A0A8C4XT16-F1
#
_cell.length_a   1.000
_cell.length_b   1.000
_cell.length_c   1.000
_cell.angle_alpha   90.00
_cell.angle_beta   90.00
_cell.angle_gamma   90.00
#
_symmetry.space_group_name_H-M   'P 1'
#
loop_
_entity.id
_entity.type
_entity.pdbx_description
1 polymer ?
#
loop_
_entity_poly.entity_id
_entity_poly.type
_entity_poly.pdbx_seq_one_letter_code
_entity_poly.pdbx_strand_id
1 'polypeptide(L)' 'ISLVVPADEDHFSSEADATVSEMTRGAVLVAQVTNYDSATGLPLIQLWNLMGDEVVSVNRTLVERGFAQWIDY' A
#
# COMPACT_ATOMS: atom_id res chain seq x y z
N ILE A 1 -12.39 0.47 0.21
CA ILE A 1 -11.17 -0.35 0.44
C ILE A 1 -9.98 0.48 0.00
N SER A 2 -9.48 1.34 0.87
CA SER A 2 -8.57 2.45 0.48
C SER A 2 -7.28 2.49 1.29
N LEU A 3 -7.19 1.65 2.32
CA LEU A 3 -6.06 1.66 3.23
C LEU A 3 -5.70 0.25 3.64
N VAL A 4 -4.41 0.10 3.88
CA VAL A 4 -3.80 -1.01 4.57
C VAL A 4 -3.37 -0.47 5.94
N VAL A 5 -3.83 -1.10 7.01
CA VAL A 5 -3.29 -0.87 8.38
C VAL A 5 -2.34 -2.00 8.72
N PRO A 6 -1.34 -1.78 9.60
CA PRO A 6 -0.54 -2.89 10.09
C PRO A 6 -1.44 -3.98 10.66
N ALA A 7 -1.08 -5.25 10.44
CA ALA A 7 -1.97 -6.36 10.76
C ALA A 7 -2.24 -6.52 12.27
N ASP A 8 -1.23 -6.27 13.12
CA ASP A 8 -1.31 -6.57 14.56
C ASP A 8 -0.54 -5.57 15.47
N GLU A 9 0.05 -4.49 14.92
CA GLU A 9 0.94 -3.55 15.65
C GLU A 9 0.60 -2.06 15.38
N ASP A 10 1.09 -1.14 16.22
CA ASP A 10 0.97 0.32 15.99
C ASP A 10 1.80 0.82 14.78
N HIS A 11 2.62 -0.06 14.20
CA HIS A 11 3.53 0.23 13.09
C HIS A 11 3.61 -0.96 12.13
N PHE A 12 3.98 -0.70 10.87
CA PHE A 12 4.28 -1.76 9.92
C PHE A 12 5.56 -2.50 10.31
N SER A 13 5.61 -3.80 10.06
CA SER A 13 6.80 -4.61 10.32
C SER A 13 7.93 -4.26 9.34
N SER A 14 9.16 -4.62 9.70
CA SER A 14 10.33 -4.39 8.83
C SER A 14 10.22 -5.11 7.47
N GLU A 15 9.54 -6.24 7.42
CA GLU A 15 9.26 -7.04 6.23
C GLU A 15 8.24 -6.34 5.32
N ALA A 16 7.27 -5.65 5.91
CA ALA A 16 6.32 -4.81 5.18
C ALA A 16 7.05 -3.63 4.52
N ASP A 17 7.90 -2.93 5.28
CA ASP A 17 8.73 -1.82 4.78
C ASP A 17 9.68 -2.25 3.66
N ALA A 18 10.32 -3.42 3.83
CA ALA A 18 11.18 -4.00 2.81
C ALA A 18 10.40 -4.36 1.54
N THR A 19 9.19 -4.94 1.68
CA THR A 19 8.32 -5.27 0.55
C THR A 19 7.91 -4.02 -0.23
N VAL A 20 7.46 -2.96 0.46
CA VAL A 20 7.12 -1.68 -0.20
C VAL A 20 8.35 -1.10 -0.88
N SER A 21 9.50 -1.10 -0.22
CA SER A 21 10.75 -0.58 -0.78
C SER A 21 11.17 -1.33 -2.04
N GLU A 22 11.08 -2.66 -2.06
CA GLU A 22 11.38 -3.48 -3.23
C GLU A 22 10.41 -3.18 -4.38
N MET A 23 9.12 -3.10 -4.09
CA MET A 23 8.09 -2.87 -5.10
C MET A 23 8.04 -1.44 -5.63
N THR A 24 8.72 -0.47 -5.02
CA THR A 24 8.61 0.94 -5.41
C THR A 24 9.92 1.59 -5.83
N ARG A 25 11.07 1.01 -5.47
CA ARG A 25 12.38 1.60 -5.75
C ARG A 25 12.68 1.59 -7.25
N GLY A 26 12.74 2.78 -7.84
CA GLY A 26 13.06 2.96 -9.27
C GLY A 26 11.95 2.47 -10.21
N ALA A 27 10.77 2.15 -9.68
CA ALA A 27 9.64 1.65 -10.44
C ALA A 27 8.81 2.79 -11.05
N VAL A 28 8.13 2.51 -12.16
CA VAL A 28 7.04 3.36 -12.64
C VAL A 28 5.79 2.97 -11.86
N LEU A 29 5.21 3.93 -11.15
CA LEU A 29 4.08 3.70 -10.27
C LEU A 29 2.83 4.42 -10.78
N VAL A 30 1.68 3.80 -10.57
CA VAL A 30 0.37 4.44 -10.69
C VAL A 30 -0.22 4.57 -9.30
N ALA A 31 -0.67 5.77 -8.95
CA ALA A 31 -1.38 6.04 -7.72
C ALA A 31 -2.77 6.57 -8.03
N GLN A 32 -3.79 5.97 -7.42
CA GLN A 32 -5.14 6.51 -7.42
C GLN A 32 -5.43 7.06 -6.03
N VAL A 33 -5.66 8.36 -5.94
CA VAL A 33 -6.21 8.98 -4.73
C VAL A 33 -7.66 8.53 -4.60
N THR A 34 -7.97 7.91 -3.48
CA THR A 34 -9.31 7.38 -3.21
C THR A 34 -10.05 8.22 -2.18
N ASN A 35 -9.33 8.85 -1.24
CA ASN A 35 -9.88 9.76 -0.24
C ASN A 35 -8.74 10.58 0.40
N TYR A 36 -9.06 11.38 1.42
CA TYR A 36 -8.11 12.10 2.27
C TYR A 36 -8.41 11.80 3.74
N ASP A 37 -7.36 11.62 4.55
CA ASP A 37 -7.52 11.53 6.00
C ASP A 37 -7.95 12.89 6.56
N SER A 38 -9.05 12.94 7.31
CA SER A 38 -9.62 14.20 7.78
C SER A 38 -8.80 14.88 8.88
N ALA A 39 -7.98 14.13 9.61
CA ALA A 39 -7.18 14.67 10.71
C ALA A 39 -5.87 15.31 10.22
N THR A 40 -5.20 14.67 9.26
CA THR A 40 -3.89 15.07 8.75
C THR A 40 -3.95 15.75 7.38
N GLY A 41 -5.02 15.53 6.61
CA GLY A 41 -5.15 16.00 5.23
C GLY A 41 -4.32 15.21 4.22
N LEU A 42 -3.71 14.09 4.60
CA LEU A 42 -2.89 13.27 3.71
C LEU A 42 -3.77 12.42 2.76
N PRO A 43 -3.36 12.23 1.48
CA PRO A 43 -4.13 11.43 0.54
C PRO A 43 -4.03 9.94 0.85
N LEU A 44 -5.17 9.25 0.76
CA LEU A 44 -5.29 7.80 0.85
C LEU A 44 -5.26 7.21 -0.55
N ILE A 45 -4.25 6.42 -0.86
CA ILE A 45 -3.99 5.94 -2.22
C ILE A 45 -4.09 4.42 -2.35
N GLN A 46 -4.57 3.99 -3.51
CA GLN A 46 -4.22 2.68 -4.05
C GLN A 46 -2.99 2.85 -4.94
N LEU A 47 -2.00 1.97 -4.75
CA LEU A 47 -0.71 2.04 -5.44
C LEU A 47 -0.44 0.76 -6.24
N TRP A 48 0.04 0.93 -7.47
CA TRP A 48 0.44 -0.15 -8.35
C TRP A 48 1.82 0.10 -8.94
N ASN A 49 2.59 -0.97 -9.10
CA ASN A 49 3.83 -1.00 -9.86
C ASN A 49 3.55 -1.50 -11.28
N LEU A 50 4.01 -0.74 -12.28
CA LEU A 50 4.02 -1.14 -13.68
C LEU A 50 5.32 -1.88 -14.00
N MET A 51 5.22 -3.20 -14.14
CA MET A 51 6.35 -4.09 -14.45
C MET A 51 6.18 -4.65 -15.87
N GLY A 52 6.75 -3.98 -16.87
CA GLY A 52 6.53 -4.34 -18.27
C GLY A 52 5.06 -4.17 -18.65
N ASP A 53 4.41 -5.26 -19.05
CA ASP A 53 2.98 -5.29 -19.38
C ASP A 53 2.09 -5.66 -18.18
N GLU A 54 2.69 -5.91 -17.00
CA GLU A 54 1.96 -6.26 -15.78
C GLU A 54 1.73 -5.05 -14.87
N VAL A 55 0.58 -5.07 -14.17
CA VAL A 55 0.22 -4.08 -13.16
C VAL A 55 0.02 -4.80 -11.83
N VAL A 56 0.95 -4.62 -10.91
CA VAL A 56 0.96 -5.31 -9.61
C VAL A 56 0.52 -4.34 -8.50
N SER A 57 -0.53 -4.68 -7.76
CA SER A 57 -1.02 -3.85 -6.65
C SER A 57 -0.14 -4.01 -5.41
N VAL A 58 0.47 -2.92 -4.95
CA VAL A 58 1.31 -2.91 -3.74
C VAL A 58 0.44 -3.17 -2.49
N ASN A 59 -0.68 -2.45 -2.37
CA ASN A 59 -1.58 -2.57 -1.23
C ASN A 59 -2.10 -4.01 -1.08
N ARG A 60 -2.53 -4.64 -2.18
CA ARG A 60 -3.01 -6.03 -2.15
C ARG A 60 -1.92 -7.01 -1.77
N THR A 61 -0.69 -6.84 -2.29
CA THR A 61 0.44 -7.70 -1.92
C THR A 61 0.72 -7.66 -0.42
N LEU A 62 0.64 -6.49 0.22
CA LEU A 62 0.81 -6.41 1.68
C LEU A 62 -0.27 -7.19 2.43
N VAL A 63 -1.52 -7.10 1.99
CA VAL A 63 -2.63 -7.84 2.63
C VAL A 63 -2.51 -9.35 2.42
N GLU A 64 -2.23 -9.78 1.20
CA GLU A 64 -2.08 -11.22 0.88
C GLU A 64 -0.87 -11.86 1.59
N ARG A 65 0.18 -11.09 1.87
CA ARG A 65 1.33 -11.52 2.67
C ARG A 65 1.09 -11.42 4.19
N GLY A 66 -0.07 -10.95 4.62
CA GLY A 66 -0.42 -10.82 6.04
C GLY A 66 0.27 -9.64 6.74
N PHE A 67 0.92 -8.73 6.00
CA PHE A 67 1.55 -7.54 6.56
C PHE A 67 0.57 -6.43 6.87
N ALA A 68 -0.63 -6.53 6.28
CA ALA A 68 -1.63 -5.52 6.47
C ALA A 68 -3.06 -6.05 6.33
N GLN A 69 -4.03 -5.24 6.74
CA GLN A 69 -5.44 -5.53 6.57
C GLN A 69 -6.15 -4.40 5.84
N TRP A 70 -7.14 -4.74 5.03
CA TRP A 70 -8.01 -3.75 4.41
C TRP A 70 -8.83 -3.02 5.48
N ILE A 71 -8.88 -1.70 5.41
CA ILE A 71 -9.90 -0.94 6.14
C ILE A 71 -11.18 -0.89 5.30
N ASP A 72 -12.24 -1.47 5.85
CA ASP A 72 -13.60 -1.22 5.42
C ASP A 72 -14.12 0.02 6.16
N TYR A 73 -14.51 1.05 5.39
CA TYR A 73 -15.19 2.24 5.89
C TYR A 73 -16.70 2.08 5.73
#